data_AF-A0A836EK80-F1
#
_entry.id   AF-A0A836EK80-F1
#
_cell.length_a   1.000
_cell.length_b   1.000
_cell.length_c   1.000
_cell.angle_alpha   90.00
_cell.angle_beta   90.00
_cell.angle_gamma   90.00
#
_symmetry.space_group_name_H-M   'P 1'
#
loop_
_entity.id
_entity.type
_entity.pdbx_description
1 polymer ?
#
loop_
_entity_poly.entity_id
_entity_poly.type
_entity_poly.pdbx_seq_one_letter_code
_entity_poly.pdbx_strand_id
1 'polypeptide(L)'
;MASYIKITDLKSGQAPIDLNDKIVRRTRFPPLILNGHWLKDGNATLFNDGKKAIIFLNGNRIPSTVSGGPFINNVYEFHDAHFHWGEDDCRGAEHTINGTWFNQDPVNGTMSNLKESLKI
;
A
#
# COMPACT_ATOMS: atom_id res chain seq x y z
N MET A 1 7.01 -9.24 38.68
CA MET A 1 5.63 -8.99 38.19
C MET A 1 5.45 -9.78 36.90
N ALA A 2 4.49 -10.70 36.84
CA ALA A 2 4.22 -11.48 35.64
C ALA A 2 3.46 -10.60 34.63
N SER A 3 4.00 -10.46 33.42
CA SER A 3 3.29 -9.82 32.31
C SER A 3 2.18 -10.75 31.84
N TYR A 4 0.93 -10.41 32.13
CA TYR A 4 -0.22 -11.08 31.55
C TYR A 4 -0.32 -10.71 30.07
N ILE A 5 -0.01 -11.66 29.18
CA ILE A 5 -0.36 -11.53 27.76
C ILE A 5 -1.89 -11.60 27.69
N LYS A 6 -2.51 -10.48 27.32
CA LYS A 6 -3.94 -10.44 27.02
C LYS A 6 -4.18 -11.38 25.83
N ILE A 7 -4.92 -12.47 26.05
CA ILE A 7 -5.24 -13.50 25.03
C ILE A 7 -5.96 -12.91 23.79
N THR A 8 -6.38 -11.64 23.84
CA THR A 8 -6.95 -10.88 22.71
C THR A 8 -5.95 -10.51 21.61
N ASP A 9 -4.64 -10.71 21.80
CA ASP A 9 -3.60 -10.34 20.81
C ASP A 9 -3.24 -11.44 19.79
N LEU A 10 -3.85 -12.61 19.86
CA LEU A 10 -3.70 -13.64 18.81
C LEU A 10 -4.63 -13.36 17.63
N LYS A 11 -4.52 -12.18 17.01
CA LYS A 11 -5.18 -11.89 15.74
C LYS A 11 -4.33 -12.45 14.59
N SER A 12 -4.83 -13.48 13.90
CA SER A 12 -4.24 -13.93 12.64
C SER A 12 -4.47 -12.91 11.53
N GLY A 13 -3.53 -12.79 10.59
CA GLY A 13 -3.68 -11.94 9.42
C GLY A 13 -3.42 -10.45 9.67
N GLN A 14 -2.62 -10.11 10.68
CA GLN A 14 -2.11 -8.74 10.83
C GLN A 14 -1.05 -8.45 9.76
N ALA A 15 -1.01 -7.19 9.35
CA ALA A 15 0.03 -6.59 8.53
C ALA A 15 0.60 -5.38 9.28
N PRO A 16 1.84 -4.96 9.01
CA PRO A 16 2.74 -5.47 7.97
C PRO A 16 3.44 -6.80 8.31
N ILE A 17 4.06 -7.41 7.29
CA ILE A 17 4.86 -8.65 7.41
C ILE A 17 6.21 -8.53 6.70
N ASP A 18 7.18 -9.38 7.10
CA ASP A 18 8.39 -9.65 6.33
C ASP A 18 8.10 -10.70 5.24
N LEU A 19 8.40 -10.34 4.00
CA LEU A 19 8.27 -11.21 2.84
C LEU A 19 9.58 -12.00 2.67
N ASN A 20 9.59 -13.23 3.19
CA ASN A 20 10.73 -14.12 3.08
C ASN A 20 10.67 -14.94 1.78
N ASP A 21 11.56 -14.63 0.84
CA ASP A 21 11.58 -15.22 -0.51
C ASP A 21 11.91 -16.72 -0.55
N LYS A 22 12.39 -17.30 0.56
CA LYS A 22 12.70 -18.72 0.69
C LYS A 22 11.47 -19.56 1.03
N ILE A 23 10.43 -18.93 1.60
CA ILE A 23 9.22 -19.63 2.07
C ILE A 23 7.96 -19.24 1.27
N VAL A 24 8.05 -18.26 0.37
CA VAL A 24 6.93 -17.90 -0.52
C VAL A 24 6.59 -19.01 -1.50
N ARG A 25 5.30 -19.26 -1.69
CA ARG A 25 4.82 -20.12 -2.76
C ARG A 25 4.70 -19.35 -4.06
N ARG A 26 5.53 -19.69 -5.04
CA ARG A 26 5.44 -19.11 -6.40
C ARG A 26 4.07 -19.41 -7.01
N THR A 27 3.33 -18.35 -7.32
CA THR A 27 2.02 -18.42 -7.96
C THR A 27 2.06 -17.55 -9.22
N ARG A 28 1.43 -18.01 -10.30
CA ARG A 28 1.28 -17.20 -11.52
C ARG A 28 -0.10 -16.58 -11.53
N PHE A 29 -0.14 -15.27 -11.74
CA PHE A 29 -1.36 -14.51 -11.93
C PHE A 29 -1.38 -13.92 -13.35
N PRO A 30 -2.56 -13.69 -13.93
CA PRO A 30 -2.66 -12.85 -15.13
C PRO A 30 -2.11 -11.45 -14.82
N PRO A 31 -1.75 -10.66 -15.85
CA PRO A 31 -1.32 -9.29 -15.67
C PRO A 31 -2.33 -8.47 -14.85
N LEU A 32 -1.82 -7.51 -14.10
CA LEU A 32 -2.66 -6.47 -13.49
C LEU A 32 -3.15 -5.53 -14.61
N ILE A 33 -4.44 -5.22 -14.59
CA ILE A 33 -5.06 -4.30 -15.54
C ILE A 33 -5.36 -3.00 -14.78
N LEU A 34 -4.73 -1.92 -15.21
CA LEU A 34 -4.91 -0.58 -14.65
C LEU A 34 -5.68 0.28 -15.65
N ASN A 35 -6.90 0.70 -15.27
CA ASN A 35 -7.71 1.62 -16.05
C ASN A 35 -7.76 2.99 -15.37
N GLY A 36 -7.74 4.09 -16.13
CA GLY A 36 -7.89 5.46 -15.58
C GLY A 36 -6.69 6.02 -14.79
N HIS A 37 -5.71 5.21 -14.40
CA HIS A 37 -4.59 5.62 -13.53
C HIS A 37 -3.61 6.62 -14.17
N TRP A 38 -3.56 6.67 -15.51
CA TRP A 38 -2.62 7.51 -16.26
C TRP A 38 -3.27 8.75 -16.88
N LEU A 39 -4.56 8.93 -16.64
CA LEU A 39 -5.31 10.06 -17.16
C LEU A 39 -5.05 11.30 -16.31
N LYS A 40 -5.02 12.47 -16.95
CA LYS A 40 -4.87 13.78 -16.30
C LYS A 40 -6.23 14.47 -16.20
N ASP A 41 -7.24 13.72 -15.78
CA ASP A 41 -8.62 14.18 -15.62
C ASP A 41 -8.98 14.35 -14.13
N GLY A 42 -9.98 15.19 -13.87
CA GLY A 42 -10.39 15.52 -12.50
C GLY A 42 -9.34 16.28 -11.69
N ASN A 43 -9.44 16.15 -10.37
CA ASN A 43 -8.65 16.88 -9.40
C ASN A 43 -8.15 15.92 -8.31
N ALA A 44 -6.93 16.13 -7.83
CA ALA A 44 -6.42 15.44 -6.64
C ALA A 44 -6.45 16.39 -5.44
N THR A 45 -6.91 15.90 -4.29
CA THR A 45 -6.88 16.65 -3.02
C THR A 45 -6.02 15.92 -2.01
N LEU A 46 -5.12 16.66 -1.36
CA LEU A 46 -4.28 16.17 -0.27
C LEU A 46 -4.88 16.58 1.08
N PHE A 47 -5.14 15.61 1.95
CA PHE A 47 -5.68 15.81 3.29
C PHE A 47 -4.71 15.25 4.33
N ASN A 48 -4.44 16.01 5.39
CA ASN A 48 -3.65 15.54 6.52
C ASN A 48 -4.59 15.27 7.70
N ASP A 49 -4.69 14.01 8.12
CA ASP A 49 -5.54 13.58 9.25
C ASP A 49 -4.84 13.68 10.61
N GLY A 50 -3.64 14.25 10.66
CA GLY A 50 -2.77 14.32 11.83
C GLY A 50 -1.87 13.09 12.02
N LYS A 51 -1.99 12.07 11.18
CA LYS A 51 -1.16 10.85 11.20
C LYS A 51 -0.58 10.51 9.83
N LYS A 52 -1.31 10.78 8.75
CA LYS A 52 -0.96 10.45 7.37
C LYS A 52 -1.35 11.59 6.44
N ALA A 53 -0.64 11.65 5.33
CA ALA A 53 -1.04 12.42 4.17
C ALA A 53 -1.86 11.51 3.25
N ILE A 54 -3.12 11.88 3.01
CA ILE A 54 -4.13 11.09 2.28
C ILE A 54 -4.50 11.84 0.99
N ILE A 55 -4.41 11.17 -0.15
CA ILE A 55 -4.76 11.66 -1.46
C ILE A 55 -6.11 11.07 -1.86
N PHE A 56 -7.04 11.94 -2.25
CA PHE A 56 -8.30 11.56 -2.88
C PHE A 56 -8.34 12.06 -4.33
N LEU A 57 -8.92 11.26 -5.21
CA LEU A 57 -9.21 11.65 -6.59
C LEU A 57 -10.68 12.04 -6.72
N ASN A 58 -10.93 13.25 -7.22
CA ASN A 58 -12.24 13.90 -7.24
C ASN A 58 -12.55 14.51 -8.63
N GLY A 59 -13.77 15.02 -8.78
CA GLY A 59 -14.22 15.73 -9.98
C GLY A 59 -14.75 14.79 -11.07
N ASN A 60 -14.90 15.34 -12.28
CA ASN A 60 -15.33 14.57 -13.44
C ASN A 60 -14.12 13.82 -14.03
N ARG A 61 -14.00 12.53 -13.71
CA ARG A 61 -12.89 11.66 -14.10
C ARG A 61 -13.38 10.25 -14.39
N ILE A 62 -12.67 9.53 -15.25
CA ILE A 62 -12.90 8.10 -15.49
C ILE A 62 -12.42 7.31 -14.26
N PRO A 63 -13.26 6.49 -13.60
CA PRO A 63 -12.87 5.65 -12.46
C PRO A 63 -11.51 4.97 -12.63
N SER A 64 -10.60 5.20 -11.68
CA SER A 64 -9.33 4.46 -11.63
C SER A 64 -9.63 3.08 -11.09
N THR A 65 -9.54 2.05 -11.93
CA THR A 65 -9.87 0.68 -11.51
C THR A 65 -8.71 -0.28 -11.75
N VAL A 66 -8.63 -1.27 -10.85
CA VAL A 66 -7.65 -2.34 -10.87
C VAL A 66 -8.39 -3.68 -10.96
N SER A 67 -7.95 -4.53 -11.90
CA SER A 67 -8.47 -5.89 -12.08
C SER A 67 -7.38 -6.84 -12.57
N GLY A 68 -7.71 -8.12 -12.77
CA GLY A 68 -6.72 -9.14 -13.09
C GLY A 68 -5.84 -9.48 -11.89
N GLY A 69 -4.62 -9.98 -12.13
CA GLY A 69 -3.73 -10.36 -11.04
C GLY A 69 -4.36 -11.35 -10.04
N PRO A 70 -4.18 -11.13 -8.73
CA PRO A 70 -4.82 -11.94 -7.69
C PRO A 70 -6.31 -11.66 -7.49
N PHE A 71 -6.87 -10.66 -8.19
CA PHE A 71 -8.27 -10.25 -8.03
C PHE A 71 -9.26 -11.10 -8.83
N ILE A 72 -8.77 -12.10 -9.58
CA ILE A 72 -9.57 -13.08 -10.34
C ILE A 72 -10.59 -12.35 -11.25
N ASN A 73 -11.86 -12.29 -10.83
CA ASN A 73 -12.98 -11.71 -11.59
C ASN A 73 -13.51 -10.40 -10.99
N ASN A 74 -12.88 -9.90 -9.92
CA ASN A 74 -13.29 -8.68 -9.26
C ASN A 74 -12.58 -7.46 -9.88
N VAL A 75 -13.30 -6.35 -9.89
CA VAL A 75 -12.80 -5.04 -10.27
C VAL A 75 -12.90 -4.14 -9.05
N TYR A 76 -11.80 -3.52 -8.69
CA TYR A 76 -11.72 -2.61 -7.55
C TYR A 76 -11.49 -1.19 -8.03
N GLU A 77 -12.16 -0.23 -7.42
CA GLU A 77 -11.97 1.20 -7.71
C GLU A 77 -11.05 1.83 -6.67
N PHE A 78 -10.14 2.67 -7.13
CA PHE A 78 -9.31 3.52 -6.29
C PHE A 78 -10.19 4.38 -5.37
N HIS A 79 -9.89 4.38 -4.08
CA HIS A 79 -10.57 5.21 -3.10
C HIS A 79 -9.66 6.35 -2.62
N ASP A 80 -8.54 5.99 -2.02
CA ASP A 80 -7.53 6.91 -1.52
C ASP A 80 -6.15 6.30 -1.60
N ALA A 81 -5.12 7.14 -1.52
CA ALA A 81 -3.76 6.71 -1.30
C ALA A 81 -3.18 7.44 -0.11
N HIS A 82 -2.40 6.77 0.71
CA HIS A 82 -1.67 7.41 1.80
C HIS A 82 -0.28 6.82 1.95
N PHE A 83 0.59 7.60 2.58
CA PHE A 83 1.99 7.23 2.73
C PHE A 83 2.35 6.99 4.17
N HIS A 84 3.29 6.07 4.34
CA HIS A 84 4.05 5.88 5.56
C HIS A 84 5.49 6.28 5.29
N TRP A 85 6.07 7.04 6.23
CA TRP A 85 7.45 7.50 6.18
C TRP A 85 8.05 7.46 7.59
N GLY A 86 9.37 7.32 7.65
CA GLY A 86 10.15 7.35 8.89
C GLY A 86 10.98 8.62 8.98
N GLU A 87 11.71 8.76 10.08
CA GLU A 87 12.65 9.87 10.30
C GLU A 87 13.85 9.84 9.33
N ASP A 88 14.25 8.64 8.90
CA ASP A 88 15.39 8.41 8.02
C ASP A 88 15.00 7.61 6.76
N ASP A 89 15.80 7.77 5.69
CA ASP A 89 15.72 7.06 4.40
C ASP A 89 15.81 5.52 4.48
N CYS A 90 15.98 4.93 5.67
CA CYS A 90 16.03 3.48 5.86
C CYS A 90 14.87 2.96 6.71
N ARG A 91 13.92 3.81 7.14
CA ARG A 91 12.92 3.48 8.17
C ARG A 91 11.48 3.86 7.79
N GLY A 92 11.17 3.93 6.50
CA GLY A 92 9.84 4.33 6.01
C GLY A 92 8.93 3.20 5.53
N ALA A 93 9.44 1.99 5.32
CA ALA A 93 8.67 0.89 4.77
C ALA A 93 7.95 0.08 5.85
N GLU A 94 6.65 -0.17 5.66
CA GLU A 94 5.88 -1.04 6.54
C GLU A 94 6.30 -2.50 6.35
N HIS A 95 6.38 -2.98 5.10
CA HIS A 95 6.82 -4.34 4.76
C HIS A 95 8.33 -4.39 4.51
N THR A 96 8.91 -5.57 4.75
CA THR A 96 10.32 -5.87 4.45
C THR A 96 10.40 -7.06 3.50
N ILE A 97 11.52 -7.20 2.80
CA ILE A 97 11.83 -8.42 2.04
C ILE A 97 13.13 -8.98 2.62
N ASN A 98 13.09 -10.20 3.12
CA ASN A 98 14.20 -10.85 3.83
C ASN A 98 14.80 -9.97 4.94
N GLY A 99 13.96 -9.28 5.72
CA GLY A 99 14.36 -8.38 6.80
C GLY A 99 14.98 -7.06 6.35
N THR A 100 14.98 -6.77 5.04
CA THR A 100 15.53 -5.52 4.49
C THR A 100 14.40 -4.56 4.14
N TRP A 101 14.51 -3.30 4.58
CA TRP A 101 13.65 -2.21 4.12
C TRP A 101 14.16 -1.69 2.78
N PHE A 102 13.26 -1.53 1.81
CA PHE A 102 13.61 -1.00 0.49
C PHE A 102 13.06 0.41 0.36
N ASN A 103 13.97 1.36 0.11
CA ASN A 103 13.64 2.71 -0.34
C ASN A 103 14.25 2.92 -1.73
N GLN A 104 13.56 3.71 -2.56
CA GLN A 104 13.95 4.04 -3.93
C GLN A 104 15.10 5.08 -3.95
N ASP A 105 15.94 5.03 -5.00
CA ASP A 105 17.24 5.72 -5.20
C ASP A 105 17.49 7.09 -4.51
N PRO A 106 18.74 7.36 -4.04
CA PRO A 106 19.09 8.53 -3.22
C PRO A 106 19.23 9.86 -3.98
N VAL A 107 18.86 9.96 -5.26
CA VAL A 107 19.16 11.15 -6.07
C VAL A 107 18.16 12.30 -5.88
N ASN A 108 16.93 12.06 -5.38
CA ASN A 108 15.87 13.08 -5.37
C ASN A 108 14.99 13.16 -4.10
N GLY A 109 15.47 12.71 -2.93
CA GLY A 109 14.90 13.10 -1.63
C GLY A 109 13.40 12.85 -1.39
N THR A 110 12.76 11.97 -2.15
CA THR A 110 11.34 11.63 -1.98
C THR A 110 11.20 10.24 -1.37
N MET A 111 10.89 10.19 -0.07
CA MET A 111 10.53 8.97 0.65
C MET A 111 9.04 8.71 0.55
N SER A 112 8.61 7.54 0.05
CA SER A 112 7.20 7.16 0.18
C SER A 112 6.99 5.66 -0.03
N ASN A 113 6.47 4.96 0.99
CA ASN A 113 5.76 3.70 0.76
C ASN A 113 4.30 4.04 0.55
N LEU A 114 3.85 3.91 -0.70
CA LEU A 114 2.48 4.16 -1.11
C LEU A 114 1.62 2.97 -0.68
N LYS A 115 0.60 3.25 0.13
CA LYS A 115 -0.49 2.33 0.36
C LYS A 115 -1.70 2.86 -0.39
N GLU A 116 -2.10 2.12 -1.42
CA GLU A 116 -3.34 2.37 -2.12
C GLU A 116 -4.48 1.64 -1.41
N SER A 117 -5.52 2.39 -1.08
CA SER A 117 -6.77 1.85 -0.55
C SER A 117 -7.75 1.71 -1.71
N LEU A 118 -8.23 0.48 -1.92
CA LEU A 118 -9.26 0.17 -2.90
C LEU A 118 -10.63 0.09 -2.20
N LYS A 119 -11.68 0.57 -2.85
CA LYS A 119 -13.05 0.37 -2.37
C LYS A 119 -13.48 -1.07 -2.69
N ILE A 120 -13.79 -1.85 -1.65
CA ILE A 120 -14.37 -3.21 -1.73
C ILE A 120 -15.89 -3.10 -1.65
#